data_AF-A0A0U1DVJ0-F1
#
_entry.id   AF-A0A0U1DVJ0-F1
#
_cell.length_a   1.000
_cell.length_b   1.000
_cell.length_c   1.000
_cell.angle_alpha   90.00
_cell.angle_beta   90.00
_cell.angle_gamma   90.00
#
_symmetry.space_group_name_H-M   'P 1'
#
loop_
_entity.id
_entity.type
_entity.pdbx_description
1 polymer ?
#
loop_
_entity_poly.entity_id
_entity_poly.type
_entity_poly.pdbx_seq_one_letter_code
_entity_poly.pdbx_strand_id
1 'polypeptide(L)'
;MFTRGVQSNIGMGLGVLIFSVAMGALLAVVFCAVYGRANLSARAVAALTAGGMLVSLWIVPALKYPPNPPAVSLEETIQQRTLLYLLLVVLSAGLFVGSVLLVRRLMPKLGVWNASLAGIADYVVSMAVVFLILPGIHETPSSFPADDLYQFRLYSLGTQVVIWATIGLVFGALAAKVLEDKRASVAA
;
A
#
# COMPACT_ATOMS: atom_id res chain seq x y z
N MET A 1 -18.72 -23.13 16.22
CA MET A 1 -17.28 -22.79 16.10
C MET A 1 -16.73 -23.46 14.85
N PHE A 2 -16.07 -22.73 13.95
CA PHE A 2 -15.50 -23.29 12.71
C PHE A 2 -14.23 -24.09 13.01
N THR A 3 -14.01 -25.23 12.33
CA THR A 3 -12.79 -26.04 12.51
C THR A 3 -11.55 -25.28 11.99
N ARG A 4 -10.37 -25.54 12.57
CA ARG A 4 -9.11 -24.90 12.14
C ARG A 4 -8.83 -25.08 10.65
N GLY A 5 -9.25 -26.21 10.05
CA GLY A 5 -9.16 -26.45 8.60
C GLY A 5 -10.06 -25.55 7.75
N VAL A 6 -11.28 -25.25 8.19
CA VAL A 6 -12.20 -24.34 7.48
C VAL A 6 -11.75 -22.88 7.62
N GLN A 7 -11.23 -22.50 8.80
CA GLN A 7 -10.66 -21.16 9.03
C GLN A 7 -9.39 -20.93 8.19
N SER A 8 -8.51 -21.93 8.12
CA SER A 8 -7.23 -21.85 7.39
C SER A 8 -7.39 -21.85 5.87
N ASN A 9 -8.41 -22.53 5.32
CA ASN A 9 -8.55 -22.67 3.86
C ASN A 9 -9.58 -21.71 3.27
N ILE A 10 -10.83 -21.78 3.74
CA ILE A 10 -11.94 -21.05 3.11
C ILE A 10 -12.06 -19.64 3.71
N GLY A 11 -11.97 -19.51 5.04
CA GLY A 11 -12.10 -18.23 5.73
C GLY A 11 -11.01 -17.23 5.37
N MET A 12 -9.74 -17.67 5.43
CA MET A 12 -8.60 -16.84 5.06
C MET A 12 -8.61 -16.48 3.56
N GLY A 13 -8.88 -17.45 2.69
CA GLY A 13 -8.95 -17.21 1.23
C GLY A 13 -10.04 -16.22 0.84
N LEU A 14 -11.24 -16.36 1.41
CA LEU A 14 -12.34 -15.42 1.17
C LEU A 14 -12.02 -14.02 1.72
N GLY A 15 -11.42 -13.92 2.90
CA GLY A 15 -11.00 -12.65 3.48
C GLY A 15 -10.00 -11.90 2.60
N VAL A 16 -8.98 -12.60 2.11
CA VAL A 16 -7.98 -12.05 1.17
C VAL A 16 -8.65 -11.62 -0.13
N LEU A 17 -9.59 -12.40 -0.66
CA LEU A 17 -10.32 -12.06 -1.88
C LEU A 17 -11.13 -10.77 -1.71
N ILE A 18 -11.96 -10.67 -0.66
CA ILE A 18 -12.78 -9.48 -0.39
C ILE A 18 -11.89 -8.25 -0.17
N PHE A 19 -10.82 -8.40 0.60
CA PHE A 19 -9.83 -7.35 0.80
C PHE A 19 -9.21 -6.89 -0.53
N SER A 20 -8.80 -7.83 -1.39
CA SER A 20 -8.21 -7.53 -2.70
C SER A 20 -9.19 -6.79 -3.62
N VAL A 21 -10.47 -7.17 -3.60
CA VAL A 21 -11.52 -6.47 -4.36
C VAL A 21 -11.69 -5.03 -3.85
N ALA A 22 -11.74 -4.83 -2.54
CA ALA A 22 -11.84 -3.50 -1.95
C ALA A 22 -10.62 -2.62 -2.30
N MET A 23 -9.41 -3.19 -2.23
CA MET A 23 -8.19 -2.49 -2.64
C MET A 23 -8.16 -2.18 -4.14
N GLY A 24 -8.67 -3.09 -4.97
CA GLY A 24 -8.83 -2.85 -6.41
C GLY A 24 -9.81 -1.71 -6.73
N ALA A 25 -10.92 -1.61 -5.99
CA ALA A 25 -11.85 -0.50 -6.11
C ALA A 25 -11.21 0.83 -5.68
N LEU A 26 -10.45 0.83 -4.58
CA LEU A 26 -9.70 2.02 -4.14
C LEU A 26 -8.68 2.45 -5.20
N LEU A 27 -7.94 1.50 -5.77
CA LEU A 27 -7.01 1.77 -6.88
C LEU A 27 -7.73 2.39 -8.07
N ALA A 28 -8.91 1.89 -8.44
CA ALA A 28 -9.69 2.44 -9.55
C ALA A 28 -10.09 3.91 -9.30
N VAL A 29 -10.51 4.24 -8.08
CA VAL A 29 -10.83 5.63 -7.69
C VAL A 29 -9.62 6.55 -7.82
N VAL A 30 -8.47 6.13 -7.27
CA VAL A 30 -7.23 6.92 -7.36
C VAL A 30 -6.76 7.03 -8.81
N PHE A 31 -6.83 5.94 -9.58
CA PHE A 31 -6.50 5.94 -11.00
C PHE A 31 -7.33 6.98 -11.77
N CYS A 32 -8.65 7.01 -11.58
CA CYS A 32 -9.52 8.03 -12.21
C CYS A 32 -9.12 9.46 -11.81
N ALA A 33 -8.65 9.66 -10.58
CA ALA A 33 -8.17 10.96 -10.08
C ALA A 33 -6.75 11.32 -10.54
N VAL A 34 -6.04 10.43 -11.27
CA VAL A 34 -4.66 10.68 -11.73
C VAL A 34 -4.53 10.55 -13.24
N TYR A 35 -5.28 9.65 -13.87
CA TYR A 35 -5.24 9.41 -15.30
C TYR A 35 -5.60 10.68 -16.10
N GLY A 36 -4.89 10.92 -17.20
CA GLY A 36 -5.01 12.12 -18.01
C GLY A 36 -4.32 13.37 -17.46
N ARG A 37 -3.83 13.36 -16.20
CA ARG A 37 -3.07 14.49 -15.62
C ARG A 37 -1.58 14.45 -15.95
N ALA A 38 -1.07 13.31 -16.39
CA ALA A 38 0.30 13.11 -16.84
C ALA A 38 0.29 12.43 -18.21
N ASN A 39 1.32 12.69 -19.03
CA ASN A 39 1.47 12.06 -20.34
C ASN A 39 2.04 10.63 -20.20
N LEU A 40 1.28 9.76 -19.54
CA LEU A 40 1.63 8.36 -19.27
C LEU A 40 0.53 7.44 -19.80
N SER A 41 0.91 6.24 -20.25
CA SER A 41 -0.06 5.21 -20.66
C SER A 41 -0.95 4.77 -19.49
N ALA A 42 -2.11 4.21 -19.78
CA ALA A 42 -3.00 3.70 -18.73
C ALA A 42 -2.31 2.61 -17.89
N ARG A 43 -1.48 1.77 -18.52
CA ARG A 43 -0.68 0.75 -17.83
C ARG A 43 0.31 1.37 -16.84
N ALA A 44 1.02 2.42 -17.26
CA ALA A 44 2.00 3.09 -16.41
C ALA A 44 1.34 3.79 -15.22
N VAL A 45 0.22 4.51 -15.44
CA VAL A 45 -0.52 5.16 -14.34
C VAL A 45 -1.07 4.13 -13.35
N ALA A 46 -1.61 3.00 -13.83
CA ALA A 46 -2.09 1.92 -12.97
C ALA A 46 -0.95 1.30 -12.14
N ALA A 47 0.19 0.99 -12.76
CA ALA A 47 1.34 0.41 -12.07
C ALA A 47 1.94 1.37 -11.03
N LEU A 48 2.11 2.65 -11.36
CA LEU A 48 2.61 3.66 -10.42
C LEU A 48 1.63 3.89 -9.27
N THR A 49 0.33 3.88 -9.54
CA THR A 49 -0.70 4.00 -8.50
C THR A 49 -0.66 2.79 -7.56
N ALA A 50 -0.62 1.57 -8.10
CA ALA A 50 -0.49 0.35 -7.30
C ALA A 50 0.79 0.35 -6.45
N GLY A 51 1.92 0.74 -7.05
CA GLY A 51 3.20 0.83 -6.34
C GLY A 51 3.18 1.87 -5.22
N GLY A 52 2.63 3.06 -5.49
CA GLY A 52 2.45 4.10 -4.48
C GLY A 52 1.56 3.64 -3.32
N MET A 53 0.45 2.98 -3.63
CA MET A 53 -0.47 2.42 -2.62
C MET A 53 0.17 1.29 -1.80
N LEU A 54 0.92 0.38 -2.43
CA LEU A 54 1.70 -0.64 -1.70
C LEU A 54 2.67 0.01 -0.72
N VAL A 55 3.40 1.04 -1.16
CA VAL A 55 4.36 1.77 -0.32
C VAL A 55 3.65 2.47 0.83
N SER A 56 2.62 3.28 0.55
CA SER A 56 1.99 4.14 1.54
C SER A 56 1.02 3.40 2.46
N LEU A 57 0.33 2.37 1.98
CA LEU A 57 -0.70 1.66 2.75
C LEU A 57 -0.17 0.43 3.48
N TRP A 58 0.97 -0.12 3.05
CA TRP A 58 1.48 -1.35 3.65
C TRP A 58 2.97 -1.30 4.03
N ILE A 59 3.88 -1.02 3.09
CA ILE A 59 5.32 -1.11 3.38
C ILE A 59 5.70 -0.15 4.49
N VAL A 60 5.37 1.13 4.35
CA VAL A 60 5.74 2.14 5.34
C VAL A 60 5.09 1.87 6.71
N PRO A 61 3.76 1.63 6.81
CA PRO A 61 3.17 1.23 8.08
C PRO A 61 3.82 -0.01 8.73
N ALA A 62 4.16 -1.03 7.92
CA ALA A 62 4.80 -2.25 8.40
C ALA A 62 6.23 -2.04 8.93
N LEU A 63 6.92 -0.96 8.53
CA LEU A 63 8.24 -0.64 9.10
C LEU A 63 8.16 -0.26 10.58
N LYS A 64 7.09 0.44 10.99
CA LYS A 64 6.89 0.86 12.39
C LYS A 64 6.10 -0.16 13.19
N TYR A 65 5.06 -0.74 12.58
CA TYR A 65 4.17 -1.71 13.20
C TYR A 65 4.10 -2.98 12.33
N PRO A 66 5.10 -3.86 12.40
CA PRO A 66 5.20 -5.02 11.53
C PRO A 66 4.08 -6.03 11.81
N PRO A 67 3.70 -6.83 10.80
CA PRO A 67 2.77 -7.94 11.00
C PRO A 67 3.42 -8.96 11.94
N ASN A 68 2.64 -9.40 12.93
CA ASN A 68 3.05 -10.38 13.92
C ASN A 68 2.10 -11.60 13.83
N PRO A 69 2.61 -12.83 14.03
CA PRO A 69 1.76 -14.01 14.03
C PRO A 69 0.72 -13.93 15.17
N PRO A 70 -0.47 -14.55 15.00
CA PRO A 70 -1.50 -14.52 16.05
C PRO A 70 -0.99 -15.02 17.40
N ALA A 71 -0.08 -16.01 17.40
CA ALA A 71 0.48 -16.63 18.59
C ALA A 71 1.31 -15.70 19.49
N VAL A 72 1.78 -14.54 18.99
CA VAL A 72 2.54 -13.55 19.77
C VAL A 72 1.74 -12.30 20.12
N SER A 73 0.48 -12.23 19.69
CA SER A 73 -0.37 -11.06 19.94
C SER A 73 -1.07 -11.22 21.29
N LEU A 74 -0.89 -10.25 22.20
CA LEU A 74 -1.59 -10.22 23.48
C LEU A 74 -2.97 -9.59 23.30
N GLU A 75 -4.03 -10.19 23.86
CA GLU A 75 -5.40 -9.69 23.71
C GLU A 75 -5.57 -8.24 24.20
N GLU A 76 -4.87 -7.90 25.28
CA GLU A 76 -4.91 -6.58 25.93
C GLU A 76 -4.42 -5.44 25.03
N THR A 77 -3.53 -5.72 24.07
CA THR A 77 -2.92 -4.69 23.19
C THR A 77 -3.53 -4.65 21.79
N ILE A 78 -4.43 -5.58 21.43
CA ILE A 78 -4.98 -5.72 20.06
C ILE A 78 -5.64 -4.41 19.61
N GLN A 79 -6.47 -3.81 20.47
CA GLN A 79 -7.20 -2.58 20.11
C GLN A 79 -6.22 -1.43 19.84
N GLN A 80 -5.26 -1.21 20.74
CA GLN A 80 -4.27 -0.14 20.60
C GLN A 80 -3.43 -0.31 19.34
N ARG A 81 -2.94 -1.53 19.07
CA ARG A 81 -2.18 -1.86 17.85
C ARG A 81 -2.97 -1.58 16.58
N THR A 82 -4.22 -2.01 16.56
CA THR A 82 -5.10 -1.84 15.40
C THR A 82 -5.32 -0.36 15.13
N LEU A 83 -5.64 0.44 16.15
CA LEU A 83 -5.85 1.88 16.00
C LEU A 83 -4.58 2.63 15.59
N LEU A 84 -3.42 2.28 16.16
CA LEU A 84 -2.14 2.88 15.79
C LEU A 84 -1.73 2.52 14.36
N TYR A 85 -1.96 1.28 13.95
CA TYR A 85 -1.72 0.86 12.57
C TYR A 85 -2.62 1.62 11.60
N LEU A 86 -3.93 1.70 11.87
CA LEU A 86 -4.87 2.43 11.03
C LEU A 86 -4.54 3.94 10.95
N LEU A 87 -4.19 4.55 12.09
CA LEU A 87 -3.72 5.94 12.13
C LEU A 87 -2.48 6.12 11.25
N LEU A 88 -1.51 5.21 11.34
CA LEU A 88 -0.29 5.28 10.56
C LEU A 88 -0.55 5.11 9.06
N VAL A 89 -1.45 4.21 8.65
CA VAL A 89 -1.88 4.06 7.25
C VAL A 89 -2.48 5.36 6.73
N VAL A 90 -3.36 6.01 7.49
CA VAL A 90 -3.99 7.28 7.09
C VAL A 90 -2.97 8.40 6.99
N LEU A 91 -2.08 8.54 7.98
CA LEU A 91 -1.01 9.55 7.96
C LEU A 91 -0.06 9.33 6.78
N SER A 92 0.37 8.08 6.57
CA SER A 92 1.24 7.67 5.47
C SER A 92 0.62 7.95 4.10
N ALA A 93 -0.65 7.59 3.90
CA ALA A 93 -1.38 7.90 2.67
C ALA A 93 -1.54 9.42 2.45
N GLY A 94 -1.90 10.17 3.50
CA GLY A 94 -2.08 11.62 3.42
C GLY A 94 -0.77 12.35 3.09
N LEU A 95 0.32 11.99 3.76
CA LEU A 95 1.66 12.53 3.50
C LEU A 95 2.14 12.15 2.10
N PHE A 96 1.92 10.91 1.66
CA PHE A 96 2.27 10.49 0.31
C PHE A 96 1.57 11.34 -0.76
N VAL A 97 0.26 11.59 -0.58
CA VAL A 97 -0.50 12.50 -1.46
C VAL A 97 0.08 13.92 -1.38
N GLY A 98 0.38 14.42 -0.18
CA GLY A 98 1.03 15.71 0.03
C GLY A 98 2.34 15.85 -0.75
N SER A 99 3.22 14.84 -0.67
CA SER A 99 4.48 14.80 -1.40
C SER A 99 4.27 14.75 -2.92
N VAL A 100 3.27 14.00 -3.41
CA VAL A 100 2.93 14.00 -4.85
C VAL A 100 2.43 15.38 -5.31
N LEU A 101 1.65 16.08 -4.48
CA LEU A 101 1.21 17.45 -4.78
C LEU A 101 2.39 18.43 -4.78
N LEU A 102 3.35 18.25 -3.86
CA LEU A 102 4.59 19.02 -3.83
C LEU A 102 5.41 18.80 -5.11
N VAL A 103 5.59 17.55 -5.56
CA VAL A 103 6.25 17.22 -6.83
C VAL A 103 5.59 17.98 -7.98
N ARG A 104 4.26 17.90 -8.10
CA ARG A 104 3.51 18.60 -9.17
C ARG A 104 3.72 20.11 -9.14
N ARG A 105 3.82 20.71 -7.95
CA ARG A 105 4.08 22.15 -7.77
C ARG A 105 5.52 22.53 -8.15
N LEU A 106 6.49 21.65 -7.90
CA LEU A 106 7.91 21.90 -8.16
C LEU A 106 8.33 21.56 -9.59
N MET A 107 7.61 20.66 -10.27
CA MET A 107 7.92 20.21 -11.63
C MET A 107 8.17 21.35 -12.64
N PRO A 108 7.35 22.43 -12.71
CA PRO A 108 7.58 23.53 -13.66
C PRO A 108 8.87 24.32 -13.39
N LYS A 109 9.37 24.30 -12.15
CA LYS A 109 10.53 25.09 -11.72
C LYS A 109 11.83 24.29 -11.72
N LEU A 110 11.77 23.02 -11.30
CA LEU A 110 12.94 22.18 -11.07
C LEU A 110 13.09 21.05 -12.09
N GLY A 111 12.10 20.87 -12.97
CA GLY A 111 12.00 19.70 -13.85
C GLY A 111 11.55 18.44 -13.11
N VAL A 112 11.24 17.39 -13.88
CA VAL A 112 10.67 16.14 -13.34
C VAL A 112 11.62 15.44 -12.36
N TRP A 113 12.91 15.37 -12.69
CA TRP A 113 13.90 14.65 -11.90
C TRP A 113 14.08 15.25 -10.50
N ASN A 114 14.43 16.54 -10.41
CA ASN A 114 14.67 17.21 -9.14
C ASN A 114 13.40 17.36 -8.31
N ALA A 115 12.24 17.61 -8.95
CA ALA A 115 10.97 17.65 -8.25
C ALA A 115 10.63 16.28 -7.63
N SER A 116 10.89 15.18 -8.35
CA SER A 116 10.67 13.82 -7.84
C SER A 116 11.58 13.50 -6.66
N LEU A 117 12.87 13.84 -6.73
CA LEU A 117 13.80 13.69 -5.61
C LEU A 117 13.36 14.48 -4.38
N ALA A 118 12.91 15.73 -4.58
CA ALA A 118 12.40 16.56 -3.50
C ALA A 118 11.14 15.94 -2.84
N GLY A 119 10.22 15.39 -3.64
CA GLY A 119 9.04 14.69 -3.11
C GLY A 119 9.37 13.41 -2.34
N ILE A 120 10.34 12.63 -2.82
CA ILE A 120 10.82 11.44 -2.10
C ILE A 120 11.44 11.85 -0.76
N ALA A 121 12.30 12.87 -0.77
CA ALA A 121 12.92 13.39 0.45
C ALA A 121 11.87 13.91 1.45
N ASP A 122 10.88 14.67 0.97
CA ASP A 122 9.77 15.18 1.77
C ASP A 122 8.98 14.05 2.44
N TYR A 123 8.61 13.02 1.68
CA TYR A 123 7.87 11.88 2.21
C TYR A 123 8.69 11.12 3.27
N VAL A 124 9.96 10.85 2.99
CA VAL A 124 10.87 10.15 3.91
C VAL A 124 11.04 10.93 5.21
N VAL A 125 11.32 12.24 5.13
CA VAL A 125 11.49 13.10 6.30
C VAL A 125 10.19 13.20 7.10
N SER A 126 9.06 13.41 6.44
CA SER A 126 7.75 13.48 7.10
C SER A 126 7.40 12.19 7.83
N MET A 127 7.66 11.04 7.20
CA MET A 127 7.43 9.74 7.83
C MET A 127 8.40 9.45 8.97
N ALA A 128 9.67 9.88 8.86
CA ALA A 128 10.61 9.79 9.97
C ALA A 128 10.12 10.57 11.19
N VAL A 129 9.59 11.78 10.99
CA VAL A 129 8.98 12.57 12.08
C VAL A 129 7.79 11.84 12.69
N VAL A 130 6.88 11.29 11.89
CA VAL A 130 5.75 10.50 12.38
C VAL A 130 6.22 9.28 13.19
N PHE A 131 7.27 8.59 12.73
CA PHE A 131 7.83 7.43 13.43
C PHE A 131 8.46 7.79 14.78
N LEU A 132 9.01 9.00 14.93
CA LEU A 132 9.53 9.49 16.20
C LEU A 132 8.41 9.87 17.18
N ILE A 133 7.29 10.40 16.68
CA ILE A 133 6.15 10.82 17.51
C ILE A 133 5.35 9.61 18.01
N LEU A 134 5.10 8.63 17.13
CA LEU A 134 4.25 7.50 17.48
C LEU A 134 4.97 6.49 18.40
N PRO A 135 4.28 5.95 19.42
CA PRO A 135 4.89 5.02 20.38
C PRO A 135 5.34 3.72 19.72
N GLY A 136 6.41 3.12 20.21
CA GLY A 136 6.79 1.74 19.86
C GLY A 136 5.96 0.72 20.65
N ILE A 137 5.67 -0.43 20.05
CA ILE A 137 4.95 -1.53 20.70
C ILE A 137 5.90 -2.74 20.76
N HIS A 138 6.17 -3.21 21.97
CA HIS A 138 7.12 -4.30 22.23
C HIS A 138 6.41 -5.41 23.02
N GLU A 139 5.65 -6.23 22.31
CA GLU A 139 4.84 -7.32 22.90
C GLU A 139 5.39 -8.71 22.59
N THR A 140 6.39 -8.82 21.71
CA THR A 140 6.96 -10.10 21.31
C THR A 140 7.84 -10.66 22.42
N PRO A 141 7.53 -11.85 22.97
CA PRO A 141 8.34 -12.47 24.00
C PRO A 141 9.75 -12.77 23.48
N SER A 142 10.78 -12.58 24.31
CA SER A 142 12.17 -12.89 23.95
C SER A 142 12.41 -14.38 23.70
N SER A 143 11.49 -15.24 24.13
CA SER A 143 11.53 -16.70 23.92
C SER A 143 10.91 -17.14 22.59
N PHE A 144 10.24 -16.25 21.86
CA PHE A 144 9.60 -16.63 20.59
C PHE A 144 10.66 -16.81 19.49
N PRO A 145 10.59 -17.87 18.66
CA PRO A 145 11.60 -18.13 17.63
C PRO A 145 11.73 -16.96 16.64
N ALA A 146 12.95 -16.43 16.50
CA ALA A 146 13.23 -15.31 15.60
C ALA A 146 13.00 -15.69 14.13
N ASP A 147 13.29 -16.94 13.77
CA ASP A 147 13.09 -17.45 12.40
C ASP A 147 11.61 -17.45 12.01
N ASP A 148 10.72 -17.83 12.91
CA ASP A 148 9.27 -17.83 12.67
C ASP A 148 8.73 -16.40 12.47
N LEU A 149 9.22 -15.43 13.25
CA LEU A 149 8.85 -14.01 13.07
C LEU A 149 9.33 -13.50 11.72
N TYR A 150 10.57 -13.81 11.36
CA TYR A 150 11.15 -13.40 10.10
C TYR A 150 10.38 -13.98 8.92
N GLN A 151 10.13 -15.30 8.92
CA GLN A 151 9.36 -15.97 7.88
C GLN A 151 7.95 -15.41 7.76
N PHE A 152 7.25 -15.19 8.88
CA PHE A 152 5.92 -14.60 8.86
C PHE A 152 5.91 -13.21 8.21
N ARG A 153 6.88 -12.36 8.54
CA ARG A 153 7.02 -11.01 7.96
C ARG A 153 7.37 -11.06 6.48
N LEU A 154 8.28 -11.98 6.09
CA LEU A 154 8.67 -12.18 4.70
C LEU A 154 7.48 -12.66 3.86
N TYR A 155 6.72 -13.64 4.33
CA TYR A 155 5.53 -14.12 3.63
C TYR A 155 4.42 -13.06 3.60
N SER A 156 4.24 -12.30 4.68
CA SER A 156 3.29 -11.17 4.69
C SER A 156 3.63 -10.11 3.64
N LEU A 157 4.92 -9.76 3.50
CA LEU A 157 5.40 -8.88 2.44
C LEU A 157 5.15 -9.49 1.06
N GLY A 158 5.50 -10.77 0.87
CA GLY A 158 5.27 -11.50 -0.38
C GLY A 158 3.81 -11.48 -0.81
N THR A 159 2.89 -11.76 0.10
CA THR A 159 1.44 -11.70 -0.16
C THR A 159 1.01 -10.32 -0.63
N GLN A 160 1.49 -9.25 -0.01
CA GLN A 160 1.10 -7.89 -0.36
C GLN A 160 1.68 -7.46 -1.71
N VAL A 161 2.93 -7.81 -1.98
CA VAL A 161 3.54 -7.59 -3.30
C VAL A 161 2.73 -8.31 -4.38
N VAL A 162 2.34 -9.56 -4.17
CA VAL A 162 1.51 -10.32 -5.12
C VAL A 162 0.15 -9.64 -5.31
N ILE A 163 -0.56 -9.30 -4.24
CA ILE A 163 -1.88 -8.64 -4.33
C ILE A 163 -1.77 -7.34 -5.13
N TRP A 164 -0.86 -6.43 -4.76
CA TRP A 164 -0.74 -5.14 -5.42
C TRP A 164 -0.23 -5.25 -6.86
N ALA A 165 0.69 -6.17 -7.15
CA ALA A 165 1.15 -6.44 -8.51
C ALA A 165 0.01 -6.98 -9.38
N THR A 166 -0.75 -7.96 -8.89
CA THR A 166 -1.90 -8.51 -9.61
C THR A 166 -2.95 -7.44 -9.88
N ILE A 167 -3.33 -6.65 -8.88
CA ILE A 167 -4.30 -5.56 -9.06
C ILE A 167 -3.78 -4.56 -10.09
N GLY A 168 -2.56 -4.05 -9.94
CA GLY A 168 -2.00 -3.02 -10.83
C GLY A 168 -1.85 -3.48 -12.28
N LEU A 169 -1.37 -4.71 -12.49
CA LEU A 169 -1.16 -5.27 -13.83
C LEU A 169 -2.48 -5.61 -14.52
N VAL A 170 -3.39 -6.30 -13.84
CA VAL A 170 -4.69 -6.69 -14.40
C VAL A 170 -5.54 -5.45 -14.67
N PHE A 171 -5.66 -4.55 -13.70
CA PHE A 171 -6.38 -3.30 -13.88
C PHE A 171 -5.77 -2.46 -15.01
N GLY A 172 -4.44 -2.32 -15.05
CA GLY A 172 -3.75 -1.57 -16.09
C GLY A 172 -3.97 -2.15 -17.49
N ALA A 173 -3.95 -3.47 -17.65
CA ALA A 173 -4.23 -4.13 -18.92
C ALA A 173 -5.67 -3.89 -19.40
N LEU A 174 -6.65 -4.01 -18.50
CA LEU A 174 -8.07 -3.78 -18.80
C LEU A 174 -8.34 -2.30 -19.11
N ALA A 175 -7.81 -1.39 -18.29
CA ALA A 175 -7.97 0.05 -18.46
C ALA A 175 -7.35 0.53 -19.77
N ALA A 176 -6.17 0.01 -20.13
CA ALA A 176 -5.53 0.37 -21.39
C ALA A 176 -6.35 -0.07 -22.61
N LYS A 177 -6.87 -1.30 -22.61
CA LYS A 177 -7.78 -1.76 -23.67
C LYS A 177 -8.98 -0.82 -23.81
N VAL A 178 -9.62 -0.45 -22.70
CA VAL A 178 -10.82 0.40 -22.76
C VAL A 178 -10.53 1.85 -23.17
N LEU A 179 -9.44 2.43 -22.67
CA LEU A 179 -9.17 3.87 -22.81
C LEU A 179 -8.35 4.20 -24.05
N GLU A 180 -7.42 3.33 -24.44
CA GLU A 180 -6.55 3.55 -25.60
C GLU A 180 -7.25 3.14 -26.90
N ASP A 181 -8.04 2.06 -26.91
CA ASP A 181 -8.84 1.66 -28.08
C ASP A 181 -9.93 2.72 -28.40
N LYS A 182 -10.59 3.28 -27.37
CA LYS A 182 -11.55 4.38 -27.54
C LYS A 182 -10.91 5.65 -28.09
N ARG A 183 -9.67 5.96 -27.71
CA ARG A 183 -8.97 7.13 -28.23
C ARG A 183 -8.65 6.96 -29.71
N ALA A 184 -8.28 5.75 -30.13
CA ALA A 184 -8.04 5.43 -31.53
C ALA A 184 -9.32 5.51 -32.36
N SER A 185 -10.47 5.05 -31.85
CA SER A 185 -11.75 5.11 -32.58
C SER A 185 -12.33 6.51 -32.73
N VAL A 186 -12.07 7.43 -31.78
CA VAL A 186 -12.52 8.84 -31.86
C VAL A 186 -11.62 9.67 -32.78
N ALA A 187 -10.38 9.24 -33.01
CA ALA A 187 -9.43 9.93 -33.88
C ALA A 187 -9.53 9.51 -35.37
N ALA A 188 -10.30 8.46 -35.68
CA ALA A 188 -10.56 7.95 -37.03
C ALA A 188 -11.86 8.54 -37.59
#